data_AF-E2CJ10-F1
#
_entry.id   AF-E2CJ10-F1
#
_cell.length_a   1.000
_cell.length_b   1.000
_cell.length_c   1.000
_cell.angle_alpha   90.00
_cell.angle_beta   90.00
_cell.angle_gamma   90.00
#
_symmetry.space_group_name_H-M   'P 1'
#
loop_
_entity.id
_entity.type
_entity.pdbx_description
1 polymer ?
#
loop_
_entity_poly.entity_id
_entity_poly.type
_entity_poly.pdbx_seq_one_letter_code
_entity_poly.pdbx_strand_id
1 'polypeptide(L)'
;MKTIKGPALFLAQFAGDEAPFNSWHDITKWASDCGYVGVQVPSWDGRLFDLEKAATSQGYCDEFIGIATANGIQVTELSTHLQGQLVAVHPAYDEAFDAFAAAEVRGNPKARQEWAVQQVKLALTASRNLGLTAQAAFSGALAWPFLYPWPQRPAGLVETAFDELATRWRPILDHADDMGVDICF
;
A
#
# COMPACT_ATOMS: atom_id res chain seq x y z
N MET A 1 -27.44 -2.45 13.97
CA MET A 1 -26.25 -3.33 13.86
C MET A 1 -25.04 -2.55 14.32
N LYS A 2 -24.16 -3.13 15.14
CA LYS A 2 -22.83 -2.54 15.40
C LYS A 2 -21.93 -2.87 14.20
N THR A 3 -21.49 -1.86 13.46
CA THR A 3 -20.60 -2.01 12.29
C THR A 3 -19.12 -1.85 12.66
N ILE A 4 -18.83 -1.23 13.80
CA ILE A 4 -17.47 -1.06 14.33
C ILE A 4 -16.99 -2.39 14.92
N LYS A 5 -15.85 -2.89 14.42
CA LYS A 5 -15.25 -4.18 14.79
C LYS A 5 -14.22 -4.09 15.94
N GLY A 6 -13.73 -2.89 16.25
CA GLY A 6 -12.75 -2.63 17.31
C GLY A 6 -11.58 -1.75 16.82
N PRO A 7 -10.62 -1.44 17.70
CA PRO A 7 -9.46 -0.62 17.34
C PRO A 7 -8.46 -1.42 16.49
N ALA A 8 -7.96 -0.79 15.43
CA ALA A 8 -6.89 -1.33 14.59
C ALA A 8 -5.69 -0.36 14.53
N LEU A 9 -4.50 -0.91 14.27
CA LEU A 9 -3.24 -0.17 14.21
C LEU A 9 -2.62 -0.25 12.81
N PHE A 10 -2.09 0.86 12.30
CA PHE A 10 -1.28 0.84 11.08
C PHE A 10 0.20 0.59 11.41
N LEU A 11 0.73 -0.58 11.04
CA LEU A 11 2.05 -1.03 11.49
C LEU A 11 3.23 -0.25 10.90
N ALA A 12 3.06 0.42 9.76
CA ALA A 12 4.15 1.21 9.17
C ALA A 12 4.67 2.34 10.07
N GLN A 13 3.85 2.80 11.02
CA GLN A 13 4.24 3.82 12.00
C GLN A 13 5.17 3.28 13.09
N PHE A 14 5.29 1.95 13.23
CA PHE A 14 5.99 1.29 14.32
C PHE A 14 7.10 0.36 13.84
N ALA A 15 6.96 -0.22 12.65
CA ALA A 15 7.93 -1.15 12.08
C ALA A 15 9.36 -0.58 12.10
N GLY A 16 10.29 -1.34 12.68
CA GLY A 16 11.65 -0.90 12.98
C GLY A 16 12.62 -2.07 13.00
N ASP A 17 13.91 -1.78 13.19
CA ASP A 17 14.96 -2.82 13.17
C ASP A 17 15.10 -3.55 14.51
N GLU A 18 14.52 -3.01 15.58
CA GLU A 18 14.60 -3.52 16.95
C GLU A 18 13.31 -4.23 17.38
N ALA A 19 13.45 -5.25 18.23
CA ALA A 19 12.31 -5.93 18.82
C ALA A 19 11.49 -4.98 19.73
N PRO A 20 10.14 -5.09 19.76
CA PRO A 20 9.32 -6.09 19.08
C PRO A 20 8.89 -5.70 17.64
N PHE A 21 9.47 -4.66 17.05
CA PHE A 21 8.98 -4.04 15.81
C PHE A 21 9.59 -4.60 14.52
N ASN A 22 10.46 -5.61 14.63
CA ASN A 22 11.25 -6.17 13.54
C ASN A 22 10.82 -7.58 13.11
N SER A 23 9.74 -8.11 13.68
CA SER A 23 9.20 -9.44 13.33
C SER A 23 7.67 -9.45 13.37
N TRP A 24 7.05 -10.26 12.50
CA TRP A 24 5.59 -10.37 12.43
C TRP A 24 4.97 -10.91 13.73
N HIS A 25 5.58 -11.92 14.33
CA HIS A 25 5.11 -12.51 15.58
C HIS A 25 5.15 -11.49 16.73
N ASP A 26 6.29 -10.81 16.91
CA ASP A 26 6.46 -9.96 18.09
C ASP A 26 5.66 -8.65 17.97
N ILE A 27 5.54 -8.08 16.76
CA ILE A 27 4.79 -6.85 16.57
C ILE A 27 3.28 -7.07 16.73
N THR A 28 2.77 -8.23 16.31
CA THR A 28 1.34 -8.58 16.52
C THR A 28 1.06 -8.92 17.98
N LYS A 29 1.99 -9.57 18.68
CA LYS A 29 1.88 -9.78 20.13
C LYS A 29 1.86 -8.44 20.89
N TRP A 30 2.75 -7.53 20.54
CA TRP A 30 2.80 -6.19 21.12
C TRP A 30 1.51 -5.40 20.84
N ALA A 31 0.99 -5.42 19.61
CA ALA A 31 -0.26 -4.74 19.27
C ALA A 31 -1.45 -5.23 20.11
N SER A 32 -1.51 -6.55 20.34
CA SER A 32 -2.52 -7.18 21.21
C SER A 32 -2.37 -6.74 22.67
N ASP A 33 -1.14 -6.68 23.19
CA ASP A 33 -0.86 -6.20 24.55
C ASP A 33 -1.24 -4.72 24.75
N CYS A 34 -1.21 -3.91 23.68
CA CYS A 34 -1.71 -2.55 23.67
C CYS A 34 -3.24 -2.43 23.57
N GLY A 35 -3.97 -3.55 23.38
CA GLY A 35 -5.42 -3.59 23.29
C GLY A 35 -6.00 -3.42 21.89
N TYR A 36 -5.17 -3.48 20.84
CA TYR A 36 -5.65 -3.54 19.46
C TYR A 36 -6.19 -4.94 19.14
N VAL A 37 -7.20 -5.00 18.28
CA VAL A 37 -7.78 -6.27 17.79
C VAL A 37 -7.52 -6.48 16.29
N GLY A 38 -6.94 -5.48 15.63
CA GLY A 38 -6.62 -5.53 14.21
C GLY A 38 -5.38 -4.75 13.84
N VAL A 39 -4.78 -5.10 12.70
CA VAL A 39 -3.63 -4.40 12.13
C VAL A 39 -3.77 -4.23 10.63
N GLN A 40 -3.42 -3.04 10.16
CA GLN A 40 -3.16 -2.76 8.75
C GLN A 40 -1.66 -2.95 8.48
N VAL A 41 -1.33 -3.69 7.43
CA VAL A 41 0.04 -4.14 7.15
C VAL A 41 0.64 -3.35 5.98
N PRO A 42 1.82 -2.71 6.13
CA PRO A 42 2.56 -2.17 4.99
C PRO A 42 3.10 -3.28 4.11
N SER A 43 2.77 -3.27 2.82
CA SER A 43 3.21 -4.33 1.90
C SER A 43 4.66 -4.21 1.44
N TRP A 44 5.35 -3.10 1.75
CA TRP A 44 6.73 -2.86 1.34
C TRP A 44 7.77 -3.34 2.38
N ASP A 45 7.36 -3.59 3.62
CA ASP A 45 8.30 -3.86 4.70
C ASP A 45 8.61 -5.36 4.80
N GLY A 46 9.71 -5.75 4.15
CA GLY A 46 10.17 -7.15 4.10
C GLY A 46 10.53 -7.75 5.46
N ARG A 47 10.65 -6.95 6.53
CA ARG A 47 10.81 -7.47 7.91
C ARG A 47 9.53 -8.12 8.41
N LEU A 48 8.38 -7.64 7.94
CA LEU A 48 7.06 -8.06 8.39
C LEU A 48 6.32 -8.89 7.34
N PHE A 49 6.47 -8.59 6.06
CA PHE A 49 5.63 -9.15 5.00
C PHE A 49 6.41 -9.35 3.68
N ASP A 50 6.33 -10.57 3.15
CA ASP A 50 6.87 -10.94 1.84
C ASP A 50 5.75 -10.87 0.79
N LEU A 51 5.70 -9.75 0.07
CA LEU A 51 4.64 -9.43 -0.87
C LEU A 51 4.59 -10.39 -2.07
N GLU A 52 5.74 -10.74 -2.64
CA GLU A 52 5.79 -11.64 -3.81
C GLU A 52 5.34 -13.05 -3.43
N LYS A 53 5.78 -13.52 -2.26
CA LYS A 53 5.35 -14.82 -1.74
C LYS A 53 3.87 -14.82 -1.37
N ALA A 54 3.35 -13.74 -0.78
CA ALA A 54 1.92 -13.61 -0.50
C ALA A 54 1.06 -13.63 -1.76
N ALA A 55 1.52 -13.02 -2.85
CA ALA A 55 0.81 -13.05 -4.12
C ALA A 55 0.79 -14.43 -4.80
N THR A 56 1.74 -15.31 -4.47
CA THR A 56 1.96 -16.59 -5.19
C THR A 56 1.77 -17.85 -4.33
N SER A 57 1.61 -17.72 -3.01
CA SER A 57 1.54 -18.85 -2.09
C SER A 57 0.41 -18.69 -1.07
N GLN A 58 -0.63 -19.53 -1.19
CA GLN A 58 -1.68 -19.64 -0.19
C GLN A 58 -1.12 -20.09 1.17
N GLY A 59 -0.18 -21.04 1.17
CA GLY A 59 0.43 -21.53 2.42
C GLY A 59 1.15 -20.45 3.21
N TYR A 60 1.83 -19.51 2.54
CA TYR A 60 2.41 -18.34 3.20
C TYR A 60 1.34 -17.45 3.83
N CYS A 61 0.25 -17.20 3.11
CA CYS A 61 -0.87 -16.38 3.60
C CYS A 61 -1.53 -17.01 4.82
N ASP A 62 -1.74 -18.33 4.80
CA ASP A 62 -2.33 -19.08 5.92
C ASP A 62 -1.42 -19.03 7.17
N GLU A 63 -0.11 -19.20 7.00
CA GLU A 63 0.87 -19.07 8.09
C GLU A 63 0.89 -17.65 8.66
N PHE A 64 0.94 -16.64 7.77
CA PHE A 64 0.96 -15.24 8.14
C PHE A 64 -0.28 -14.84 8.97
N ILE A 65 -1.49 -15.18 8.49
CA ILE A 65 -2.74 -14.95 9.22
C ILE A 65 -2.79 -15.77 10.51
N GLY A 66 -2.29 -17.01 10.48
CA GLY A 66 -2.24 -17.90 11.64
C GLY A 66 -1.44 -17.30 12.81
N ILE A 67 -0.29 -16.69 12.53
CA ILE A 67 0.56 -16.04 13.54
C ILE A 67 -0.19 -14.86 14.20
N ALA A 68 -0.79 -13.97 13.41
CA ALA A 68 -1.56 -12.85 13.96
C ALA A 68 -2.76 -13.32 14.78
N THR A 69 -3.49 -14.31 14.27
CA THR A 69 -4.66 -14.89 14.95
C THR A 69 -4.27 -15.52 16.29
N ALA A 70 -3.14 -16.21 16.36
CA ALA A 70 -2.62 -16.78 17.61
C ALA A 70 -2.31 -15.71 18.66
N ASN A 71 -1.96 -14.50 18.22
CA ASN A 71 -1.76 -13.33 19.09
C ASN A 71 -3.05 -12.54 19.37
N GLY A 72 -4.20 -12.97 18.86
CA GLY A 72 -5.48 -12.27 19.02
C GLY A 72 -5.68 -11.07 18.09
N ILE A 73 -4.89 -10.99 17.02
CA ILE A 73 -4.93 -9.91 16.02
C ILE A 73 -5.55 -10.39 14.71
N GLN A 74 -6.44 -9.56 14.15
CA GLN A 74 -6.92 -9.71 12.77
C GLN A 74 -6.08 -8.86 11.82
N VAL A 75 -5.72 -9.39 10.66
CA VAL A 75 -5.22 -8.55 9.56
C VAL A 75 -6.42 -7.90 8.89
N THR A 76 -6.45 -6.57 8.87
CA THR A 76 -7.63 -5.83 8.40
C THR A 76 -7.50 -5.51 6.91
N GLU A 77 -6.37 -4.97 6.50
CA GLU A 77 -6.04 -4.61 5.11
C GLU A 77 -4.53 -4.67 4.88
N LEU A 78 -4.14 -4.87 3.62
CA LEU A 78 -2.81 -4.45 3.17
C LEU A 78 -2.82 -2.96 2.84
N SER A 79 -1.65 -2.34 2.89
CA SER A 79 -1.47 -0.95 2.47
C SER A 79 -0.30 -0.80 1.52
N THR A 80 -0.56 -0.08 0.43
CA THR A 80 0.37 0.27 -0.63
C THR A 80 0.52 1.79 -0.74
N HIS A 81 0.49 2.53 0.38
CA HIS A 81 0.61 3.99 0.36
C HIS A 81 1.83 4.49 -0.44
N LEU A 82 3.02 3.93 -0.16
CA LEU A 82 4.24 4.33 -0.86
C LEU A 82 4.26 3.84 -2.31
N GLN A 83 3.92 2.59 -2.57
CA GLN A 83 3.93 2.06 -3.93
C GLN A 83 2.87 2.73 -4.81
N GLY A 84 1.66 2.95 -4.29
CA GLY A 84 0.58 3.69 -4.94
C GLY A 84 0.97 5.13 -5.25
N GLN A 85 1.63 5.83 -4.32
CA GLN A 85 2.16 7.17 -4.57
C GLN A 85 3.08 7.21 -5.81
N LEU A 86 3.86 6.14 -6.01
CA LEU A 86 4.81 6.02 -7.10
C LEU A 86 4.18 5.69 -8.47
N VAL A 87 2.88 5.37 -8.53
CA VAL A 87 2.14 5.21 -9.79
C VAL A 87 2.09 6.53 -10.57
N ALA A 88 1.96 7.66 -9.86
CA ALA A 88 1.78 8.97 -10.47
C ALA A 88 2.56 10.07 -9.74
N VAL A 89 3.87 10.13 -10.00
CA VAL A 89 4.76 11.19 -9.49
C VAL A 89 4.94 12.28 -10.55
N HIS A 90 4.67 13.54 -10.16
CA HIS A 90 5.01 14.68 -10.99
C HIS A 90 6.53 14.88 -11.04
N PRO A 91 7.15 15.21 -12.19
CA PRO A 91 8.62 15.34 -12.32
C PRO A 91 9.27 16.30 -11.32
N ALA A 92 8.56 17.35 -10.89
CA ALA A 92 9.04 18.28 -9.87
C ALA A 92 9.33 17.61 -8.50
N TYR A 93 8.80 16.42 -8.25
CA TYR A 93 9.01 15.65 -7.03
C TYR A 93 9.78 14.35 -7.27
N ASP A 94 10.40 14.20 -8.45
CA ASP A 94 11.03 12.96 -8.87
C ASP A 94 12.09 12.48 -7.88
N GLU A 95 13.05 13.33 -7.55
CA GLU A 95 14.13 13.05 -6.59
C GLU A 95 13.59 12.75 -5.19
N ALA A 96 12.58 13.51 -4.74
CA ALA A 96 12.01 13.38 -3.39
C ALA A 96 11.30 12.04 -3.18
N PHE A 97 10.67 11.49 -4.23
CA PHE A 97 9.97 10.21 -4.15
C PHE A 97 10.84 9.01 -4.52
N ASP A 98 12.04 9.22 -5.06
CA ASP A 98 12.90 8.13 -5.54
C ASP A 98 13.36 7.19 -4.41
N ALA A 99 13.56 7.73 -3.21
CA ALA A 99 13.96 6.97 -2.03
C ALA A 99 12.92 5.90 -1.59
N PHE A 100 11.66 6.04 -1.99
CA PHE A 100 10.60 5.06 -1.66
C PHE A 100 10.54 3.87 -2.61
N ALA A 101 11.28 3.91 -3.72
CA ALA A 101 11.36 2.80 -4.66
C ALA A 101 12.45 1.79 -4.25
N ALA A 102 12.32 0.56 -4.75
CA ALA A 102 13.37 -0.43 -4.67
C ALA A 102 14.65 0.06 -5.39
N ALA A 103 15.82 -0.32 -4.87
CA ALA A 103 17.10 0.27 -5.27
C ALA A 103 17.38 0.11 -6.78
N GLU A 104 16.93 -0.98 -7.38
CA GLU A 104 17.12 -1.35 -8.77
C GLU A 104 16.35 -0.48 -9.78
N VAL A 105 15.33 0.26 -9.34
CA VAL A 105 14.54 1.17 -10.20
C VAL A 105 14.74 2.66 -9.88
N ARG A 106 15.63 2.97 -8.93
CA ARG A 106 15.97 4.36 -8.57
C ARG A 106 16.70 5.09 -9.71
N GLY A 107 16.51 6.40 -9.78
CA GLY A 107 17.04 7.26 -10.85
C GLY A 107 16.39 7.03 -12.22
N ASN A 108 15.33 6.21 -12.29
CA ASN A 108 14.62 5.91 -13.53
C ASN A 108 13.10 6.03 -13.31
N PRO A 109 12.51 7.21 -13.58
CA PRO A 109 11.10 7.48 -13.28
C PRO A 109 10.13 6.54 -13.99
N LYS A 110 10.50 6.07 -15.19
CA LYS A 110 9.71 5.12 -15.96
C LYS A 110 9.73 3.74 -15.32
N ALA A 111 10.93 3.21 -15.03
CA ALA A 111 11.07 1.91 -14.37
C ALA A 111 10.43 1.92 -12.97
N ARG A 112 10.56 3.02 -12.23
CA ARG A 112 9.89 3.21 -10.94
C ARG A 112 8.38 3.13 -11.04
N GLN A 113 7.79 3.75 -12.06
CA GLN A 113 6.34 3.71 -12.28
C GLN A 113 5.87 2.30 -12.69
N GLU A 114 6.60 1.61 -13.56
CA GLU A 114 6.32 0.23 -13.94
C GLU A 114 6.38 -0.71 -12.72
N TRP A 115 7.41 -0.55 -11.89
CA TRP A 115 7.56 -1.26 -10.63
C TRP A 115 6.40 -0.97 -9.67
N ALA A 116 6.05 0.31 -9.49
CA ALA A 116 4.96 0.73 -8.61
C ALA A 116 3.62 0.07 -9.00
N VAL A 117 3.29 0.06 -10.28
CA VAL A 117 2.10 -0.62 -10.82
C VAL A 117 2.14 -2.11 -10.49
N GLN A 118 3.29 -2.78 -10.68
CA GLN A 118 3.45 -4.19 -10.35
C GLN A 118 3.26 -4.46 -8.86
N GLN A 119 3.86 -3.66 -7.98
CA GLN A 119 3.74 -3.82 -6.53
C GLN A 119 2.29 -3.67 -6.05
N VAL A 120 1.55 -2.69 -6.58
CA VAL A 120 0.12 -2.52 -6.24
C VAL A 120 -0.70 -3.73 -6.69
N LYS A 121 -0.43 -4.27 -7.89
CA LYS A 121 -1.10 -5.48 -8.40
C LYS A 121 -0.77 -6.73 -7.59
N LEU A 122 0.49 -6.91 -7.18
CA LEU A 122 0.89 -7.99 -6.28
C LEU A 122 0.14 -7.89 -4.95
N ALA A 123 -0.02 -6.68 -4.41
CA ALA A 123 -0.72 -6.49 -3.15
C ALA A 123 -2.23 -6.78 -3.26
N LEU A 124 -2.85 -6.48 -4.40
CA LEU A 124 -4.24 -6.85 -4.67
C LEU A 124 -4.40 -8.37 -4.76
N THR A 125 -3.49 -9.07 -5.43
CA THR A 125 -3.50 -10.55 -5.49
C THR A 125 -3.22 -11.17 -4.12
N ALA A 126 -2.26 -10.64 -3.36
CA ALA A 126 -2.00 -11.05 -1.99
C ALA A 126 -3.22 -10.82 -1.08
N SER A 127 -3.91 -9.68 -1.23
CA SER A 127 -5.13 -9.37 -0.49
C SER A 127 -6.21 -10.42 -0.74
N ARG A 128 -6.40 -10.85 -1.99
CA ARG A 128 -7.32 -11.97 -2.33
C ARG A 128 -6.92 -13.27 -1.63
N ASN A 129 -5.64 -13.64 -1.67
CA ASN A 129 -5.15 -14.86 -1.04
C ASN A 129 -5.30 -14.83 0.50
N LEU A 130 -5.17 -13.65 1.10
CA LEU A 130 -5.38 -13.40 2.53
C LEU A 130 -6.88 -13.30 2.92
N GLY A 131 -7.79 -13.27 1.93
CA GLY A 131 -9.23 -13.09 2.17
C GLY A 131 -9.62 -11.65 2.55
N LEU A 132 -8.78 -10.67 2.23
CA LEU A 132 -9.03 -9.24 2.47
C LEU A 132 -9.82 -8.65 1.31
N THR A 133 -10.72 -7.71 1.61
CA THR A 133 -11.59 -7.07 0.60
C THR A 133 -11.28 -5.59 0.39
N ALA A 134 -10.27 -5.06 1.08
CA ALA A 134 -9.89 -3.66 0.98
C ALA A 134 -8.35 -3.50 1.02
N GLN A 135 -7.85 -2.49 0.31
CA GLN A 135 -6.44 -2.12 0.28
C GLN A 135 -6.29 -0.60 0.33
N ALA A 136 -5.60 -0.09 1.35
CA ALA A 136 -5.28 1.33 1.44
C ALA A 136 -4.15 1.71 0.48
N ALA A 137 -4.25 2.82 -0.23
CA ALA A 137 -3.23 3.28 -1.18
C ALA A 137 -3.23 4.80 -1.29
N PHE A 138 -2.11 5.40 -1.70
CA PHE A 138 -2.15 6.75 -2.27
C PHE A 138 -2.27 6.67 -3.78
N SER A 139 -2.96 7.61 -4.40
CA SER A 139 -3.12 7.64 -5.86
C SER A 139 -1.87 8.18 -6.59
N GLY A 140 -0.94 8.82 -5.87
CA GLY A 140 -0.05 9.79 -6.49
C GLY A 140 -0.81 11.07 -6.88
N ALA A 141 -0.07 12.09 -7.33
CA ALA A 141 -0.66 13.40 -7.54
C ALA A 141 0.12 14.23 -8.58
N LEU A 142 -0.36 14.18 -9.83
CA LEU A 142 0.21 14.97 -10.93
C LEU A 142 -0.12 16.46 -10.83
N ALA A 143 -1.26 16.81 -10.22
CA ALA A 143 -1.67 18.19 -10.03
C ALA A 143 -1.07 18.86 -8.77
N TRP A 144 -0.38 18.10 -7.90
CA TRP A 144 0.11 18.59 -6.61
C TRP A 144 0.97 19.87 -6.66
N PRO A 145 1.91 20.04 -7.61
CA PRO A 145 2.68 21.29 -7.71
C PRO A 145 1.82 22.53 -7.99
N PHE A 146 0.58 22.35 -8.47
CA PHE A 146 -0.31 23.43 -8.90
C PHE A 146 -1.42 23.71 -7.88
N LEU A 147 -1.30 23.20 -6.66
CA LEU A 147 -2.24 23.47 -5.57
C LEU A 147 -2.42 24.98 -5.38
N TYR A 148 -1.31 25.72 -5.25
CA TYR A 148 -1.32 27.17 -5.21
C TYR A 148 -1.57 27.74 -6.62
N PRO A 149 -2.67 28.50 -6.84
CA PRO A 149 -3.10 28.92 -8.17
C PRO A 149 -2.38 30.19 -8.65
N TRP A 150 -1.08 30.29 -8.42
CA TRP A 150 -0.27 31.42 -8.87
C TRP A 150 1.08 30.95 -9.47
N PRO A 151 1.42 31.37 -10.70
CA PRO A 151 0.57 32.13 -11.64
C PRO A 151 -0.72 31.37 -11.99
N GLN A 152 -1.69 32.07 -12.60
CA GLN A 152 -2.97 31.48 -12.96
C GLN A 152 -2.75 30.19 -13.77
N ARG A 153 -3.42 29.10 -13.36
CA ARG A 153 -3.28 27.81 -14.04
C ARG A 153 -3.77 27.93 -15.49
N PRO A 154 -3.05 27.37 -16.47
CA PRO A 154 -3.58 27.20 -17.82
C PRO A 154 -4.90 26.42 -17.81
N ALA A 155 -5.82 26.78 -18.71
CA ALA A 155 -7.03 26.01 -18.93
C ALA A 155 -6.68 24.57 -19.35
N GLY A 156 -7.40 23.56 -18.84
CA GLY A 156 -7.16 22.16 -19.16
C GLY A 156 -6.08 21.46 -18.31
N LEU A 157 -5.32 22.20 -17.48
CA LEU A 157 -4.24 21.59 -16.68
C LEU A 157 -4.76 20.57 -15.67
N VAL A 158 -5.89 20.87 -15.02
CA VAL A 158 -6.46 19.98 -13.99
C VAL A 158 -7.03 18.73 -14.65
N GLU A 159 -7.78 18.91 -15.74
CA GLU A 159 -8.35 17.84 -16.54
C GLU A 159 -7.26 16.90 -17.05
N THR A 160 -6.19 17.44 -17.65
CA THR A 160 -5.04 16.65 -18.13
C THR A 160 -4.41 15.81 -17.00
N ALA A 161 -4.26 16.40 -15.81
CA ALA A 161 -3.68 15.68 -14.67
C ALA A 161 -4.58 14.53 -14.19
N PHE A 162 -5.89 14.71 -14.17
CA PHE A 162 -6.85 13.67 -13.78
C PHE A 162 -7.04 12.61 -14.88
N ASP A 163 -7.03 12.99 -16.16
CA ASP A 163 -7.12 12.06 -17.30
C ASP A 163 -5.90 11.13 -17.35
N GLU A 164 -4.70 11.68 -17.11
CA GLU A 164 -3.47 10.90 -17.01
C GLU A 164 -3.49 9.99 -15.77
N LEU A 165 -3.98 10.50 -14.63
CA LEU A 165 -4.12 9.69 -13.42
C LEU A 165 -5.09 8.51 -13.66
N ALA A 166 -6.23 8.76 -14.28
CA ALA A 166 -7.21 7.73 -14.66
C ALA A 166 -6.60 6.71 -15.62
N THR A 167 -5.84 7.16 -16.62
CA THR A 167 -5.14 6.28 -17.57
C THR A 167 -4.18 5.32 -16.87
N ARG A 168 -3.43 5.81 -15.86
CA ARG A 168 -2.49 4.98 -15.09
C ARG A 168 -3.18 4.01 -14.14
N TRP A 169 -4.24 4.45 -13.49
CA TRP A 169 -4.94 3.64 -12.48
C TRP A 169 -5.96 2.67 -13.07
N ARG A 170 -6.52 2.94 -14.25
CA ARG A 170 -7.56 2.08 -14.85
C ARG A 170 -7.15 0.60 -14.92
N PRO A 171 -5.95 0.23 -15.43
CA PRO A 171 -5.53 -1.18 -15.44
C PRO A 171 -5.24 -1.78 -14.06
N ILE A 172 -5.07 -0.96 -13.03
CA ILE A 172 -4.94 -1.40 -11.63
C ILE A 172 -6.32 -1.63 -11.04
N LEU A 173 -7.27 -0.72 -11.28
CA LEU A 173 -8.66 -0.84 -10.83
C LEU A 173 -9.34 -2.06 -11.47
N ASP A 174 -9.14 -2.30 -12.78
CA ASP A 174 -9.64 -3.51 -13.43
C ASP A 174 -9.08 -4.79 -12.76
N HIS A 175 -7.80 -4.77 -12.36
CA HIS A 175 -7.19 -5.91 -11.62
C HIS A 175 -7.73 -6.02 -10.18
N ALA A 176 -8.05 -4.90 -9.54
CA ALA A 176 -8.65 -4.88 -8.21
C ALA A 176 -10.05 -5.51 -8.23
N ASP A 177 -10.86 -5.19 -9.23
CA ASP A 177 -12.16 -5.81 -9.49
C ASP A 177 -12.04 -7.32 -9.71
N ASP A 178 -11.07 -7.76 -10.52
CA ASP A 178 -10.79 -9.19 -10.74
C ASP A 178 -10.42 -9.93 -9.44
N MET A 179 -9.76 -9.24 -8.51
CA MET A 179 -9.38 -9.77 -7.20
C MET A 179 -10.49 -9.65 -6.15
N GLY A 180 -11.54 -8.86 -6.40
CA GLY A 180 -12.60 -8.58 -5.43
C GLY A 180 -12.14 -7.70 -4.26
N VAL A 181 -11.25 -6.75 -4.52
CA VAL A 181 -10.63 -5.89 -3.51
C VAL A 181 -10.89 -4.41 -3.84
N ASP A 182 -11.48 -3.68 -2.90
CA ASP A 182 -11.69 -2.24 -3.03
C ASP A 182 -10.39 -1.47 -2.71
N ILE A 183 -9.99 -0.55 -3.58
CA ILE A 183 -8.89 0.38 -3.29
C ILE A 183 -9.44 1.58 -2.52
N CYS A 184 -8.83 1.88 -1.37
CA CYS A 184 -9.17 3.01 -0.52
C CYS A 184 -8.07 4.08 -0.59
N PHE A 185 -8.37 5.22 -1.22
CA PHE A 185 -7.47 6.38 -1.32
C PHE A 185 -7.52 7.31 -0.10
#